data_AF-A0A1B8WMW9-F1
#
_entry.id   AF-A0A1B8WMW9-F1
#
_cell.length_a   1.000
_cell.length_b   1.000
_cell.length_c   1.000
_cell.angle_alpha   90.00
_cell.angle_beta   90.00
_cell.angle_gamma   90.00
#
_symmetry.space_group_name_H-M   'P 1'
#
loop_
_entity.id
_entity.type
_entity.pdbx_description
1 polymer ?
#
loop_
_entity_poly.entity_id
_entity_poly.type
_entity_poly.pdbx_seq_one_letter_code
_entity_poly.pdbx_strand_id
1 'polypeptide(L)' 'MADRRGVSPTDVEVQLSWEEEYGYTAEVWVKGRSQFIIEANILEAIEQYIYKQYNLRVFRSNISLDADEEFWADITE' A
#
# COMPACT_ATOMS: atom_id res chain seq x y z
N MET A 1 -3.67 1.35 6.61
CA MET A 1 -5.11 1.43 6.24
C MET A 1 -5.99 0.45 7.04
N ALA A 2 -5.67 -0.84 7.11
CA ALA A 2 -6.46 -1.85 7.84
C ALA A 2 -6.55 -1.59 9.37
N ASP A 3 -5.43 -1.28 10.03
CA ASP A 3 -5.41 -0.94 11.47
C ASP A 3 -6.19 0.33 11.82
N ARG A 4 -6.13 1.36 10.95
CA ARG A 4 -6.91 2.59 11.12
C ARG A 4 -8.42 2.34 11.00
N ARG A 5 -8.83 1.26 10.33
CA ARG A 5 -10.24 0.88 10.10
C ARG A 5 -10.68 -0.30 10.96
N GLY A 6 -9.81 -0.87 11.79
CA GLY A 6 -10.11 -2.04 12.64
C GLY A 6 -10.38 -3.33 11.84
N VAL A 7 -9.75 -3.48 10.68
CA VAL A 7 -9.95 -4.62 9.77
C VAL A 7 -8.74 -5.53 9.83
N SER A 8 -8.95 -6.86 9.89
CA SER A 8 -7.84 -7.82 9.77
C SER A 8 -7.17 -7.67 8.41
N PRO A 9 -5.83 -7.62 8.30
CA PRO A 9 -5.14 -7.56 7.01
C PRO A 9 -5.52 -8.69 6.06
N THR A 10 -5.86 -9.86 6.59
CA THR A 10 -6.32 -11.04 5.82
C THR A 10 -7.68 -10.85 5.15
N ASP A 11 -8.47 -9.87 5.58
CA ASP A 11 -9.80 -9.57 5.03
C ASP A 11 -9.75 -8.44 4.00
N VAL A 12 -8.54 -8.04 3.58
CA VAL A 12 -8.29 -6.95 2.66
C VAL A 12 -7.71 -7.51 1.37
N GLU A 13 -8.43 -7.34 0.27
CA GLU A 13 -7.90 -7.57 -1.07
C GLU A 13 -7.50 -6.22 -1.66
N VAL A 14 -6.37 -6.19 -2.36
CA VAL A 14 -5.81 -4.98 -2.97
C VAL A 14 -5.43 -5.30 -4.41
N GLN A 15 -5.86 -4.46 -5.33
CA GLN A 15 -5.43 -4.47 -6.72
C GLN A 15 -4.77 -3.14 -7.01
N LEU A 16 -3.47 -3.17 -7.29
CA LEU A 16 -2.72 -1.98 -7.67
C LEU A 16 -2.93 -1.67 -9.15
N SER A 17 -2.78 -0.41 -9.50
CA SER A 17 -2.84 0.08 -10.87
C SER A 17 -1.89 1.25 -11.02
N TRP A 18 -1.39 1.46 -12.23
CA TRP A 18 -0.59 2.62 -12.59
C TRP A 18 -1.24 3.34 -13.77
N GLU A 19 -1.41 4.65 -13.63
CA GLU A 19 -2.02 5.50 -14.65
C GLU A 19 -1.15 6.75 -14.88
N GLU A 20 -0.95 7.15 -16.13
CA GLU A 20 -0.11 8.32 -16.47
C GLU A 20 -0.56 9.62 -15.78
N GLU A 21 -1.87 9.78 -15.56
CA GLU A 21 -2.47 10.99 -14.96
C GLU A 21 -2.38 11.01 -13.43
N TYR A 22 -2.46 9.83 -12.78
CA TYR A 22 -2.66 9.70 -11.34
C TYR A 22 -1.53 8.98 -10.61
N GLY A 23 -0.56 8.41 -11.33
CA GLY A 23 0.51 7.58 -10.79
C GLY A 23 -0.03 6.25 -10.26
N TYR A 24 0.55 5.77 -9.16
CA TYR A 24 0.08 4.54 -8.52
C TYR A 24 -1.25 4.76 -7.80
N THR A 25 -2.23 3.92 -8.12
CA THR A 25 -3.52 3.84 -7.45
C THR A 25 -3.76 2.40 -7.02
N ALA A 26 -4.69 2.18 -6.10
CA ALA A 26 -5.14 0.83 -5.80
C ALA A 26 -6.63 0.81 -5.47
N GLU A 27 -7.33 -0.20 -5.97
CA GLU A 27 -8.65 -0.54 -5.46
C GLU A 27 -8.49 -1.52 -4.30
N VAL A 28 -9.15 -1.22 -3.19
CA VAL A 28 -9.09 -2.01 -1.96
C VAL A 28 -10.47 -2.50 -1.61
N TRP A 29 -10.64 -3.82 -1.49
CA TRP A 29 -11.89 -4.45 -1.08
C TRP A 29 -11.82 -4.93 0.37
N VAL A 30 -12.85 -4.60 1.13
CA VAL A 30 -13.06 -5.08 2.48
C VAL A 30 -14.53 -5.48 2.64
N LYS A 31 -14.78 -6.76 2.93
CA LYS A 31 -16.14 -7.29 3.20
C LYS A 31 -17.17 -6.87 2.14
N GLY A 32 -16.80 -6.93 0.86
CA GLY A 32 -17.66 -6.59 -0.27
C GLY A 32 -17.85 -5.09 -0.52
N ARG A 33 -17.06 -4.22 0.13
CA ARG A 33 -17.00 -2.78 -0.17
C ARG A 33 -15.63 -2.44 -0.74
N SER A 34 -15.60 -1.75 -1.88
CA SER A 34 -14.36 -1.27 -2.47
C SER A 34 -14.17 0.22 -2.29
N GLN A 35 -12.91 0.65 -2.28
CA GLN A 35 -12.52 2.06 -2.37
C GLN A 35 -11.19 2.19 -3.13
N PHE A 36 -11.08 3.24 -3.94
CA PHE A 36 -9.81 3.62 -4.53
C PHE A 36 -8.96 4.42 -3.53
N ILE A 37 -7.67 4.11 -3.50
CA ILE A 37 -6.66 4.84 -2.74
C ILE A 37 -5.54 5.30 -3.68
N ILE A 38 -4.89 6.40 -3.30
CA ILE A 38 -3.78 6.98 -4.07
C ILE A 38 -2.43 6.51 -3.52
N GLU A 39 -1.37 6.73 -4.30
CA GLU A 39 0.01 6.41 -3.95
C GLU A 39 0.39 6.83 -2.52
N ALA A 40 0.07 8.05 -2.11
CA ALA A 40 0.38 8.54 -0.76
C ALA A 40 -0.22 7.68 0.36
N ASN A 41 -1.37 7.03 0.12
CA ASN A 41 -1.99 6.11 1.06
C ASN A 41 -1.33 4.72 1.05
N ILE A 42 -0.89 4.27 -0.12
CA ILE A 42 -0.15 3.01 -0.30
C ILE A 42 1.19 3.10 0.44
N LEU A 43 1.95 4.16 0.19
CA LEU A 43 3.24 4.41 0.85
C LEU A 43 3.10 4.49 2.38
N GLU A 44 2.10 5.22 2.89
CA GLU A 44 1.83 5.27 4.34
C GLU A 44 1.53 3.87 4.92
N ALA A 45 0.80 3.02 4.18
CA ALA A 45 0.50 1.67 4.63
C ALA A 45 1.77 0.80 4.72
N ILE A 46 2.67 0.92 3.76
CA ILE A 46 3.97 0.24 3.75
C ILE A 46 4.84 0.74 4.92
N GLU A 47 4.96 2.05 5.11
CA GLU A 47 5.69 2.64 6.25
C GLU A 47 5.20 2.08 7.59
N GLN A 48 3.87 2.03 7.79
CA GLN A 48 3.29 1.47 9.01
C GLN A 48 3.53 -0.02 9.17
N TYR A 49 3.47 -0.78 8.07
CA TYR A 49 3.73 -2.22 8.10
C TYR A 49 5.19 -2.51 8.49
N ILE A 50 6.14 -1.83 7.85
CA ILE A 50 7.57 -1.99 8.12
C ILE A 50 7.89 -1.60 9.57
N TYR A 51 7.34 -0.49 10.04
CA TYR A 51 7.51 -0.08 11.43
C TYR A 51 6.93 -1.09 12.43
N LYS A 52 5.76 -1.67 12.14
CA LYS A 52 5.11 -2.61 13.08
C LYS A 52 5.73 -3.99 13.10
N GLN A 53 6.07 -4.53 11.93
CA GLN A 53 6.58 -5.90 11.82
C GLN A 53 8.09 -6.00 12.04
N TYR A 54 8.83 -4.97 11.64
CA TYR A 54 10.30 -4.98 11.66
C TYR A 54 10.90 -3.93 12.60
N ASN A 55 10.09 -3.03 13.19
CA ASN A 55 10.56 -1.92 14.02
C ASN A 55 11.59 -1.01 13.30
N LEU A 56 11.45 -0.90 11.97
CA LEU A 56 12.29 -0.07 11.12
C LEU A 56 11.52 1.19 10.71
N ARG A 57 12.20 2.34 10.76
CA ARG A 57 11.63 3.61 10.32
C ARG A 57 12.08 3.89 8.90
N VAL A 58 11.13 3.84 7.97
CA VAL A 58 11.33 4.15 6.55
C VAL A 58 10.51 5.39 6.19
N PHE A 59 11.00 6.18 5.24
CA PHE A 59 10.28 7.33 4.70
C PHE A 59 9.84 7.05 3.26
N ARG A 60 8.81 7.74 2.78
CA ARG A 60 8.34 7.62 1.38
C ARG A 60 9.44 7.64 0.32
N SER A 61 10.47 8.47 0.49
CA SER A 61 11.60 8.55 -0.43
C SER A 61 12.45 7.28 -0.49
N ASN A 62 12.33 6.39 0.49
CA ASN A 62 13.00 5.10 0.56
C ASN A 62 12.22 3.99 -0.17
N ILE A 63 10.98 4.25 -0.58
CA ILE A 63 10.06 3.23 -1.10
C ILE A 63 9.89 3.45 -2.61
N SER A 64 10.20 2.42 -3.40
CA SER A 64 9.88 2.39 -4.84
C SER A 64 8.84 1.32 -5.10
N LEU A 65 7.74 1.72 -5.75
CA LEU A 65 6.69 0.81 -6.17
C LEU A 65 6.90 0.42 -7.63
N ASP A 66 6.58 -0.81 -7.96
CA ASP A 66 6.52 -1.30 -9.34
C ASP A 66 5.47 -2.42 -9.43
N ALA A 67 4.77 -2.44 -10.57
CA ALA A 67 3.52 -3.13 -10.79
C ALA A 67 3.41 -3.71 -12.21
N ASP A 68 4.54 -3.97 -12.87
CA ASP A 68 4.58 -4.37 -14.30
C ASP A 68 3.97 -5.78 -14.54
N GLU A 69 4.47 -6.82 -13.86
CA GLU A 69 3.90 -8.19 -13.91
C GLU A 69 3.42 -8.69 -12.53
N GLU A 70 4.13 -8.32 -11.47
CA GLU A 70 3.80 -8.60 -10.09
C GLU A 70 4.04 -7.34 -9.26
N PHE A 71 3.25 -7.14 -8.22
CA PHE A 71 3.42 -5.98 -7.36
C PHE A 71 4.58 -6.18 -6.38
N TRP A 72 5.59 -5.33 -6.46
CA TRP A 72 6.69 -5.28 -5.49
C TRP A 72 6.95 -3.86 -4.98
N ALA A 73 7.49 -3.79 -3.76
CA ALA A 73 7.93 -2.56 -3.15
C ALA A 73 9.37 -2.74 -2.65
N ASP A 74 10.30 -2.01 -3.26
CA ASP A 74 11.70 -1.97 -2.84
C ASP A 74 11.90 -0.91 -1.76
N ILE A 75 12.61 -1.30 -0.70
CA ILE A 75 12.93 -0.44 0.43
C ILE A 75 14.44 -0.23 0.45
N THR A 76 14.88 1.00 0.19
CA THR A 76 16.29 1.40 0.18
C THR A 76 16.65 2.15 1.48
N GLU A 77 17.85 1.94 2.02
CA GLU A 77 18.32 2.61 3.26
C GLU A 77 18.58 4.11 3.07
#